data_AF-A0A6P0N438-F1
#
_entry.id   AF-A0A6P0N438-F1
#
_cell.length_a   1.000
_cell.length_b   1.000
_cell.length_c   1.000
_cell.angle_alpha   90.00
_cell.angle_beta   90.00
_cell.angle_gamma   90.00
#
_symmetry.space_group_name_H-M   'P 1'
#
loop_
_entity.id
_entity.type
_entity.pdbx_description
1 polymer ?
#
loop_
_entity_poly.entity_id
_entity_poly.type
_entity_poly.pdbx_seq_one_letter_code
_entity_poly.pdbx_strand_id
1 'polypeptide(L)' 'MPFYPDLLVLSCTTSQYKAALQSWQEALGIYRGLEDRHGEANSLNNLGLAYYSLGQYRKAIEFHQQSLSDTF' A
#
# COMPACT_ATOMS: atom_id res chain seq x y z
N MET A 1 3.71 -30.95 17.26
CA MET A 1 2.48 -30.21 16.91
C MET A 1 2.81 -28.73 16.89
N PRO A 2 2.75 -28.03 15.74
CA PRO A 2 3.03 -26.61 15.70
C PRO A 2 1.83 -25.83 16.26
N PHE A 3 2.11 -24.92 17.18
CA PHE A 3 1.17 -23.92 17.71
C PHE A 3 0.88 -22.89 16.60
N TYR A 4 -0.38 -22.73 16.19
CA TYR A 4 -0.84 -21.66 15.27
C TYR A 4 -1.73 -20.63 16.00
N PRO A 5 -1.21 -19.83 16.95
CA PRO A 5 -1.97 -18.75 17.57
C PRO A 5 -2.18 -17.54 16.64
N ASP A 6 -1.45 -17.46 15.52
CA ASP A 6 -1.34 -16.22 14.73
C ASP A 6 -2.29 -16.09 13.52
N LEU A 7 -3.09 -17.10 13.15
CA LEU A 7 -3.94 -17.01 11.95
C LEU A 7 -5.05 -15.94 12.07
N LEU A 8 -5.58 -15.69 13.27
CA LEU A 8 -6.60 -14.65 13.52
C LEU A 8 -6.00 -13.23 13.55
N VAL A 9 -4.78 -13.07 14.07
CA VAL A 9 -4.08 -11.77 14.02
C VAL A 9 -3.62 -11.47 12.60
N LEU A 10 -3.13 -12.48 11.87
CA LEU A 10 -2.77 -12.34 10.45
C LEU A 10 -3.99 -11.99 9.59
N SER A 11 -5.17 -12.56 9.86
CA SER A 11 -6.40 -12.26 9.10
C SER A 11 -6.98 -10.88 9.43
N CYS A 12 -6.96 -10.47 10.71
CA CYS A 12 -7.37 -9.13 11.12
C CYS A 12 -6.41 -8.03 10.61
N THR A 13 -5.09 -8.29 10.63
CA THR A 13 -4.10 -7.38 10.03
C THR A 13 -4.16 -7.39 8.51
N THR A 14 -4.41 -8.51 7.83
CA THR A 14 -4.64 -8.45 6.38
C THR A 14 -5.94 -7.74 6.01
N SER A 15 -6.96 -7.73 6.88
CA SER A 15 -8.26 -7.11 6.61
C SER A 15 -8.25 -5.57 6.65
N GLN A 16 -7.69 -4.95 7.70
CA GLN A 16 -7.67 -3.47 7.81
C GLN A 16 -6.83 -2.81 6.71
N TYR A 17 -5.72 -3.45 6.36
CA TYR A 17 -4.87 -2.94 5.30
C TYR A 17 -5.49 -3.14 3.93
N LYS A 18 -6.32 -4.17 3.72
CA LYS A 18 -7.06 -4.35 2.47
C LYS A 18 -7.92 -3.14 2.11
N ALA A 19 -8.57 -2.54 3.10
CA ALA A 19 -9.40 -1.35 2.91
C ALA A 19 -8.56 -0.11 2.57
N ALA A 20 -7.41 0.07 3.24
CA ALA A 20 -6.48 1.17 2.94
C ALA A 20 -5.87 1.01 1.53
N LEU A 21 -5.42 -0.20 1.19
CA LEU A 21 -4.89 -0.53 -0.13
C LEU A 21 -5.94 -0.26 -1.22
N GLN A 22 -7.18 -0.69 -1.03
CA GLN A 22 -8.26 -0.48 -2.00
C GLN A 22 -8.57 1.01 -2.20
N SER A 23 -8.66 1.78 -1.10
CA SER A 23 -8.89 3.23 -1.16
C SER A 23 -7.79 3.95 -1.95
N TRP A 24 -6.53 3.56 -1.75
CA TRP A 24 -5.41 4.18 -2.44
C TRP A 24 -5.27 3.72 -3.90
N GLN A 25 -5.73 2.51 -4.23
CA GLN A 25 -5.81 2.02 -5.61
C GLN A 25 -6.86 2.80 -6.42
N GLU A 26 -8.02 3.09 -5.83
CA GLU A 26 -9.05 3.92 -6.45
C GLU A 26 -8.57 5.36 -6.63
N ALA A 27 -7.93 5.93 -5.60
CA ALA A 27 -7.35 7.27 -5.68
C ALA A 27 -6.33 7.38 -6.82
N LEU A 28 -5.45 6.38 -6.97
CA LEU A 28 -4.51 6.26 -8.10
C LEU A 28 -5.20 6.32 -9.46
N GLY A 29 -6.31 5.61 -9.64
CA GLY A 29 -7.08 5.63 -10.88
C GLY A 29 -7.67 7.00 -11.19
N ILE A 30 -8.16 7.70 -10.16
CA ILE A 30 -8.69 9.07 -10.29
C ILE A 30 -7.57 10.04 -10.66
N TYR A 31 -6.44 10.00 -9.93
CA TYR A 31 -5.30 10.88 -10.18
C TYR A 31 -4.68 10.67 -11.56
N ARG A 32 -4.59 9.42 -12.05
CA ARG A 32 -4.19 9.13 -13.43
C ARG A 32 -5.15 9.71 -14.47
N GLY A 33 -6.45 9.64 -14.22
CA GLY A 33 -7.45 10.26 -15.10
C GLY A 33 -7.41 11.79 -15.08
N LEU A 34 -6.93 12.38 -13.99
CA LEU A 34 -6.76 13.83 -13.84
C LEU A 34 -5.35 14.33 -14.22
N GLU A 35 -4.45 13.43 -14.66
CA GLU A 35 -3.02 13.70 -14.86
C GLU A 35 -2.32 14.35 -13.64
N ASP A 36 -2.87 14.13 -12.44
CA ASP A 36 -2.36 14.66 -11.19
C ASP A 36 -1.25 13.75 -10.63
N ARG A 37 -0.03 14.02 -11.10
CA ARG A 37 1.18 13.32 -10.66
C ARG A 37 1.46 13.46 -9.17
N HIS A 38 1.03 14.55 -8.53
CA HIS A 38 1.22 14.74 -7.10
C HIS A 38 0.27 13.86 -6.29
N GLY A 39 -0.98 13.75 -6.71
CA GLY A 39 -1.95 12.82 -6.11
C GLY A 39 -1.55 11.36 -6.27
N GLU A 40 -1.05 10.98 -7.44
CA GLU A 40 -0.52 9.64 -7.72
C GLU A 40 0.68 9.31 -6.81
N ALA A 41 1.68 10.20 -6.74
CA ALA A 41 2.85 10.01 -5.89
C ALA A 41 2.48 9.88 -4.40
N ASN A 42 1.54 10.70 -3.91
CA ASN A 42 1.06 10.61 -2.53
C ASN A 42 0.35 9.28 -2.24
N SER A 43 -0.46 8.80 -3.17
CA SER A 43 -1.15 7.51 -3.05
C SER A 43 -0.17 6.33 -3.00
N LEU A 44 0.86 6.35 -3.85
CA LEU A 44 1.93 5.36 -3.87
C LEU A 44 2.80 5.40 -2.61
N ASN A 45 3.13 6.60 -2.11
CA ASN A 45 3.90 6.74 -0.88
C ASN A 45 3.13 6.20 0.34
N ASN A 46 1.83 6.47 0.39
CA ASN A 46 0.96 5.91 1.39
C ASN A 46 0.95 4.38 1.29
N LEU A 47 0.77 3.79 0.08
CA LEU A 47 0.84 2.34 -0.16
C LEU A 47 2.12 1.73 0.42
N GLY A 48 3.25 2.39 0.19
CA GLY A 48 4.54 2.02 0.79
C GLY A 48 4.49 1.94 2.32
N LEU A 49 3.97 2.96 2.99
CA LEU A 49 3.83 3.01 4.45
C LEU A 49 2.89 1.93 5.01
N ALA A 50 1.81 1.60 4.32
CA ALA A 50 0.94 0.48 4.72
C ALA A 50 1.66 -0.86 4.66
N TYR A 51 2.40 -1.12 3.58
CA TYR A 51 3.18 -2.36 3.46
C TYR A 51 4.33 -2.42 4.45
N TYR A 52 4.94 -1.28 4.77
CA TYR A 52 5.94 -1.17 5.83
C TYR A 52 5.36 -1.58 7.18
N SER A 53 4.17 -1.07 7.52
CA SER A 53 3.48 -1.37 8.77
C SER A 53 2.96 -2.82 8.84
N LEU A 54 2.75 -3.48 7.69
CA LEU A 54 2.50 -4.91 7.57
C LEU A 54 3.76 -5.79 7.71
N GLY A 55 4.94 -5.20 7.85
CA GLY A 55 6.22 -5.91 7.83
C GLY A 55 6.61 -6.44 6.43
N GLN A 56 5.88 -6.05 5.38
CA GLN A 56 6.17 -6.38 3.98
C GLN A 56 7.09 -5.34 3.37
N TYR A 57 8.29 -5.18 3.95
CA TYR A 57 9.26 -4.15 3.57
C TYR A 57 9.62 -4.16 2.09
N ARG A 58 9.67 -5.34 1.46
CA ARG A 58 10.01 -5.48 0.05
C ARG A 58 8.98 -4.79 -0.86
N LYS A 59 7.69 -5.00 -0.59
CA LYS A 59 6.62 -4.30 -1.31
C LYS A 59 6.60 -2.81 -0.99
N ALA A 60 6.86 -2.44 0.26
CA ALA A 60 6.95 -1.04 0.64
C ALA A 60 7.98 -0.28 -0.20
N ILE A 61 9.17 -0.87 -0.38
CA ILE A 61 10.24 -0.30 -1.22
C ILE A 61 9.80 -0.19 -2.68
N GLU A 62 9.16 -1.22 -3.24
CA GLU A 62 8.65 -1.18 -4.62
C GLU A 62 7.67 0.00 -4.82
N PHE A 63 6.72 0.20 -3.90
CA PHE A 63 5.76 1.30 -4.00
C PHE A 63 6.41 2.68 -3.78
N HIS A 64 7.37 2.80 -2.86
CA HIS A 64 8.13 4.05 -2.69
C HIS A 64 8.99 4.37 -3.93
N GLN A 65 9.58 3.36 -4.56
CA GLN A 65 10.32 3.55 -5.81
C GLN A 65 9.40 3.98 -6.95
N GLN A 66 8.20 3.41 -7.03
CA GLN A 66 7.21 3.79 -8.04
C GLN A 66 6.74 5.23 -7.86
N SER A 67 6.48 5.67 -6.61
CA SER A 67 6.16 7.06 -6.28
C SER A 67 7.25 8.04 -6.74
N LEU A 68 8.52 7.68 -6.55
CA LEU A 68 9.67 8.48 -6.96
C LEU A 68 9.91 8.45 -8.47
N SER A 69 9.51 7.37 -9.16
CA SER A 69 9.71 7.25 -10.61
C SER A 69 8.66 8.01 -11.41
N ASP A 70 7.43 8.18 -10.90
CA ASP A 70 6.35 8.94 -11.57
C ASP A 70 6.52 10.47 -11.43
N THR A 71 7.35 10.92 -10.48
CA THR A 71 7.61 12.35 -10.23
C THR A 71 8.69 12.97 -11.12
N PHE A 72 9.38 12.19 -11.96
CA PHE A 72 10.39 12.66 -12.92
C PHE A 72 9.97 12.39 -14.38
#